data_AF-A0A6P1BZF5-F1
#
_entry.id   AF-A0A6P1BZF5-F1
#
_cell.length_a   1.000
_cell.length_b   1.000
_cell.length_c   1.000
_cell.angle_alpha   90.00
_cell.angle_beta   90.00
_cell.angle_gamma   90.00
#
_symmetry.space_group_name_H-M   'P 1'
#
loop_
_entity.id
_entity.type
_entity.pdbx_description
1 polymer ?
#
loop_
_entity_poly.entity_id
_entity_poly.type
_entity_poly.pdbx_seq_one_letter_code
_entity_poly.pdbx_strand_id
1 'polypeptide(L)' 'KTANCQTMVSLTLARGEVPVMVALRLFLPDSWTSDVSRLKRARVPVEHRTPRSKPEIALAEIDRTM' A
#
# COMPACT_ATOMS: atom_id res chain seq x y z
N LYS A 1 -11.26 -3.89 -15.60
CA LYS A 1 -10.29 -3.05 -16.36
C LYS A 1 -9.04 -2.89 -15.51
N THR A 2 -7.96 -3.62 -15.82
CA THR A 2 -6.66 -3.51 -15.14
C THR A 2 -5.90 -2.37 -15.77
N ALA A 3 -6.00 -1.18 -15.17
CA ALA A 3 -5.15 -0.08 -15.57
C ALA A 3 -3.74 -0.36 -15.01
N ASN A 4 -2.71 -0.17 -15.83
CA ASN A 4 -1.28 -0.25 -15.44
C ASN A 4 -0.86 0.83 -14.41
N CYS A 5 -1.81 1.63 -13.93
CA CYS A 5 -1.60 2.71 -13.00
C CYS A 5 -1.10 2.16 -11.65
N GLN A 6 0.08 2.63 -11.25
CA GLN A 6 0.51 2.57 -9.85
C GLN A 6 -0.62 3.13 -8.98
N THR A 7 -1.23 2.29 -8.14
CA THR A 7 -2.30 2.72 -7.23
C THR A 7 -1.76 2.84 -5.82
N MET A 8 -2.04 3.95 -5.17
CA MET A 8 -1.73 4.17 -3.75
C MET A 8 -2.98 3.96 -2.90
N VAL A 9 -2.80 3.37 -1.72
CA VAL A 9 -3.77 3.34 -0.63
C VAL A 9 -3.29 4.34 0.42
N SER A 10 -4.15 5.29 0.79
CA SER A 10 -3.85 6.32 1.78
C SER A 10 -4.80 6.19 2.97
N LEU A 11 -4.28 6.36 4.18
CA LEU A 11 -5.09 6.51 5.39
C LEU A 11 -5.03 7.96 5.84
N THR A 12 -6.20 8.56 5.99
CA THR A 12 -6.37 9.96 6.41
C THR A 12 -7.26 9.99 7.63
N LEU A 13 -6.75 10.58 8.72
CA LEU A 13 -7.53 10.88 9.91
C LEU A 13 -8.43 12.08 9.61
N ALA A 14 -9.73 11.82 9.49
CA ALA A 14 -10.75 12.86 9.37
C ALA A 14 -11.32 13.16 10.76
N ARG A 15 -10.67 14.07 11.49
CA ARG A 15 -11.15 14.54 12.80
C ARG A 15 -11.19 16.07 12.83
N GLY A 16 -12.37 16.63 13.10
CA GLY A 16 -12.57 18.08 13.07
C GLY A 16 -12.48 18.63 11.64
N GLU A 17 -11.91 19.82 11.49
CA GLU A 17 -11.96 20.57 10.23
C GLU A 17 -10.84 20.23 9.24
N VAL A 18 -9.73 19.63 9.70
CA VAL A 18 -8.54 19.41 8.86
C VAL A 18 -8.21 17.92 8.74
N PRO A 19 -8.26 17.33 7.53
CA PRO A 19 -7.82 15.97 7.31
C PRO A 19 -6.29 15.85 7.43
N VAL A 20 -5.82 14.88 8.20
CA VAL A 20 -4.38 14.61 8.36
C VAL A 20 -4.05 13.25 7.76
N MET A 21 -3.14 13.21 6.78
CA MET A 21 -2.64 11.95 6.23
C MET A 21 -1.70 11.28 7.23
N VAL A 22 -2.00 10.03 7.57
CA VAL A 22 -1.24 9.26 8.57
C VAL A 22 -0.47 8.09 7.94
N ALA A 23 -0.91 7.58 6.79
CA ALA A 23 -0.18 6.53 6.06
C ALA A 23 -0.40 6.59 4.55
N LEU A 24 0.63 6.14 3.81
CA LEU A 24 0.61 5.96 2.37
C LEU A 24 1.30 4.63 2.03
N ARG A 25 0.62 3.77 1.28
CA ARG A 25 1.17 2.49 0.84
C ARG A 25 0.83 2.19 -0.61
N LEU A 26 1.83 1.80 -1.37
CA LEU A 26 1.66 1.41 -2.77
C LEU A 26 1.06 0.00 -2.86
N PHE A 27 0.03 -0.16 -3.70
CA PHE A 27 -0.46 -1.48 -4.11
C PHE A 27 0.50 -2.08 -5.15
N LEU A 28 0.93 -3.32 -4.90
CA LEU A 28 1.78 -4.08 -5.80
C LEU A 28 0.98 -5.25 -6.40
N PRO A 29 0.79 -5.30 -7.73
CA PRO A 29 0.13 -6.43 -8.37
C PRO A 29 1.04 -7.69 -8.33
N ASP A 30 0.46 -8.87 -8.59
CA ASP A 30 1.20 -10.14 -8.59
C ASP A 30 2.44 -10.15 -9.50
N SER A 31 2.37 -9.45 -10.63
CA SER A 31 3.49 -9.30 -11.55
C SER A 31 4.68 -8.51 -10.98
N TRP A 32 4.47 -7.75 -9.91
CA TRP A 32 5.53 -7.08 -9.16
C TRP A 32 6.02 -7.94 -7.98
N THR A 33 5.09 -8.49 -7.20
CA THR A 33 5.45 -9.28 -6.00
C THR A 33 6.16 -10.58 -6.36
N SER A 34 5.94 -11.11 -7.57
CA SER A 34 6.65 -12.29 -8.10
C SER A 34 8.07 -12.00 -8.61
N ASP A 35 8.45 -10.73 -8.79
CA ASP A 35 9.79 -10.34 -9.27
C ASP A 35 10.64 -9.80 -8.12
N VAL A 36 11.31 -10.72 -7.41
CA VAL A 36 12.16 -10.41 -6.24
C VAL A 36 13.29 -9.43 -6.59
N SER A 37 13.88 -9.56 -7.78
CA SER A 37 14.96 -8.68 -8.24
C SER A 37 14.46 -7.25 -8.41
N ARG A 38 13.27 -7.07 -8.98
CA ARG A 38 12.60 -5.77 -9.09
C ARG A 38 12.24 -5.19 -7.74
N LEU A 39 11.69 -5.98 -6.82
CA LEU A 39 11.35 -5.52 -5.45
C LEU A 39 12.59 -5.04 -4.69
N LYS A 40 13.70 -5.79 -4.79
CA LYS A 40 14.98 -5.41 -4.17
C LYS A 40 15.52 -4.11 -4.77
N ARG A 41 15.52 -3.98 -6.10
CA ARG A 41 15.97 -2.77 -6.80
C ARG A 41 15.12 -1.55 -6.43
N ALA A 42 13.81 -1.71 -6.29
CA ALA A 42 12.89 -0.65 -5.87
C ALA A 42 12.86 -0.43 -4.35
N ARG A 43 13.64 -1.19 -3.57
CA ARG A 43 13.72 -1.12 -2.10
C ARG A 43 12.37 -1.26 -1.40
N VAL A 44 11.50 -2.12 -1.92
CA VAL A 44 10.20 -2.41 -1.29
C VAL A 44 10.44 -3.03 0.09
N PRO A 45 9.84 -2.49 1.19
CA PRO A 45 9.93 -3.09 2.53
C PRO A 45 9.47 -4.55 2.53
N VAL A 46 10.09 -5.40 3.35
CA VAL A 46 9.87 -6.86 3.31
C VAL A 46 8.41 -7.21 3.61
N GLU A 47 7.81 -6.53 4.57
CA GLU A 47 6.41 -6.64 4.99
C GLU A 47 5.41 -6.24 3.89
N HIS A 48 5.87 -5.55 2.84
CA HIS A 48 5.06 -5.14 1.69
C HIS A 48 5.23 -6.03 0.46
N ARG A 49 6.13 -7.03 0.49
CA ARG A 49 6.43 -7.89 -0.67
C ARG A 49 5.41 -9.00 -0.89
N THR A 50 4.63 -9.35 0.13
CA THR A 50 3.53 -10.31 0.00
C THR A 50 2.36 -9.68 -0.78
N PRO A 51 1.77 -10.39 -1.76
CA PRO A 51 0.56 -9.92 -2.43
C PRO A 51 -0.53 -9.58 -1.42
N ARG A 52 -1.13 -8.40 -1.60
CA ARG A 52 -2.31 -7.95 -0.86
C ARG A 52 -3.19 -7.14 -1.80
N SER A 53 -4.49 -7.37 -1.72
CA SER A 53 -5.50 -6.52 -2.35
C SER A 53 -5.51 -5.12 -1.72
N LYS A 54 -6.10 -4.14 -2.42
CA LYS A 54 -6.22 -2.77 -1.91
C LYS A 54 -6.99 -2.69 -0.58
N PRO A 55 -8.11 -3.42 -0.37
CA PRO A 55 -8.80 -3.45 0.93
C PRO A 55 -7.95 -4.07 2.05
N GLU A 56 -7.21 -5.15 1.78
CA GLU A 56 -6.32 -5.75 2.79
C GLU A 56 -5.19 -4.81 3.20
N ILE A 57 -4.68 -4.01 2.26
CA ILE A 57 -3.72 -2.94 2.57
C ILE A 57 -4.39 -1.90 3.47
N ALA A 58 -5.61 -1.45 3.14
CA ALA A 58 -6.31 -0.45 3.94
C ALA A 58 -6.56 -0.90 5.39
N LEU A 59 -7.03 -2.15 5.57
CA LEU A 59 -7.22 -2.72 6.91
C LEU A 59 -5.90 -2.82 7.67
N ALA A 60 -4.83 -3.29 7.04
CA ALA A 60 -3.52 -3.38 7.68
C ALA A 60 -2.96 -2.01 8.12
N GLU A 61 -3.23 -0.93 7.37
CA GLU A 61 -2.83 0.42 7.79
C GLU A 61 -3.69 0.92 8.97
N ILE A 62 -4.98 0.58 9.03
CA ILE A 62 -5.84 0.88 10.19
C ILE A 62 -5.30 0.16 11.43
N ASP A 63 -5.11 -1.16 11.33
CA ASP A 63 -4.64 -2.01 12.45
C ASP A 63 -3.28 -1.58 12.99
N ARG A 64 -2.39 -1.09 12.13
CA ARG A 64 -1.07 -0.58 12.53
C ARG A 64 -1.15 0.72 13.34
N THR A 65 -2.20 1.52 13.15
CA THR A 65 -2.36 2.85 13.76
C THR A 65 -3.26 2.87 15.00
N MET A 66 -3.92 1.75 15.30
CA MET A 66 -4.62 1.50 16.56
C MET A 66 -3.63 1.04 17.63
#